data_AF-A0A2N5KC97-F1
#
_entry.id   AF-A0A2N5KC97-F1
#
_cell.length_a   1.000
_cell.length_b   1.000
_cell.length_c   1.000
_cell.angle_alpha   90.00
_cell.angle_beta   90.00
_cell.angle_gamma   90.00
#
_symmetry.space_group_name_H-M   'P 1'
#
loop_
_entity.id
_entity.type
_entity.pdbx_description
1 polymer ?
#
loop_
_entity_poly.entity_id
_entity_poly.type
_entity_poly.pdbx_seq_one_letter_code
_entity_poly.pdbx_strand_id
1 'polypeptide(L)'
;MTSSTFIRQSGLASMLGGILFAAKMWYDRNDGPPWPTDITDTLIFVVPLLWLVGLTGLYARCKERSGGLGLLGFGVASTGAAMAVVGPLAMSLFDNDGLWFVLVLGLIILFTGLIITGIATIRAKALLGWSAALPLIIGTLGLLMFFANPDDPRLSVDMVSLLRSVRMISTMLFGAVWIVLGYTLWSEPSAAAVQAKPSVT
;
A
#
# COMPACT_ATOMS: atom_id res chain seq x y z
N MET A 1 -26.06 0.27 -1.10
CA MET A 1 -25.26 0.03 0.12
C MET A 1 -24.52 1.31 0.46
N THR A 2 -24.75 1.85 1.65
CA THR A 2 -24.35 3.19 2.08
C THR A 2 -22.83 3.32 2.06
N SER A 3 -22.28 4.37 1.43
CA SER A 3 -20.84 4.64 1.26
C SER A 3 -19.98 4.30 2.49
N SER A 4 -20.54 4.49 3.69
CA SER A 4 -19.97 4.09 4.98
C SER A 4 -19.50 2.64 5.07
N THR A 5 -20.34 1.68 4.67
CA THR A 5 -20.04 0.24 4.79
C THR A 5 -18.91 -0.15 3.85
N PHE A 6 -18.89 0.42 2.65
CA PHE A 6 -17.83 0.20 1.67
C PHE A 6 -16.48 0.73 2.15
N ILE A 7 -16.44 1.94 2.71
CA ILE A 7 -15.20 2.52 3.27
C ILE A 7 -14.66 1.63 4.41
N ARG A 8 -15.54 1.13 5.29
CA ARG A 8 -15.12 0.24 6.39
C ARG A 8 -14.59 -1.10 5.90
N GLN A 9 -15.23 -1.71 4.91
CA GLN A 9 -14.76 -2.95 4.27
C GLN A 9 -13.43 -2.74 3.55
N SER A 10 -13.25 -1.59 2.89
CA SER A 10 -11.98 -1.21 2.28
C SER A 10 -10.88 -1.05 3.33
N GLY A 11 -11.21 -0.51 4.50
CA GLY A 11 -10.32 -0.48 5.65
C GLY A 11 -9.88 -1.86 6.12
N LEU A 12 -10.81 -2.83 6.19
CA LEU A 12 -10.49 -4.22 6.50
C LEU A 12 -9.57 -4.85 5.44
N ALA A 13 -9.84 -4.62 4.15
CA ALA A 13 -8.98 -5.11 3.07
C ALA A 13 -7.56 -4.54 3.18
N SER A 14 -7.43 -3.23 3.45
CA SER A 14 -6.15 -2.57 3.71
C SER A 14 -5.40 -3.19 4.89
N MET A 15 -6.08 -3.46 6.01
CA MET A 15 -5.49 -4.12 7.18
C MET A 15 -4.99 -5.52 6.85
N LEU A 16 -5.82 -6.34 6.19
CA LEU A 16 -5.45 -7.69 5.79
C LEU A 16 -4.28 -7.69 4.81
N GLY A 17 -4.26 -6.77 3.84
CA GLY A 17 -3.14 -6.61 2.91
C GLY A 17 -1.84 -6.27 3.63
N GLY A 18 -1.87 -5.37 4.62
CA GLY A 18 -0.71 -5.04 5.44
C GLY A 18 -0.21 -6.21 6.30
N ILE A 19 -1.11 -6.98 6.91
CA ILE A 19 -0.79 -8.17 7.71
C ILE A 19 -0.15 -9.25 6.83
N LEU A 20 -0.79 -9.59 5.72
CA LEU A 20 -0.31 -10.62 4.79
C LEU A 20 1.04 -10.24 4.19
N PHE A 21 1.24 -8.97 3.85
CA PHE A 21 2.53 -8.46 3.40
C PHE A 21 3.62 -8.65 4.46
N ALA A 22 3.36 -8.22 5.70
CA ALA A 22 4.33 -8.35 6.79
C ALA A 22 4.65 -9.82 7.09
N ALA A 23 3.63 -10.69 7.09
CA ALA A 23 3.79 -12.12 7.29
C ALA A 23 4.63 -12.77 6.18
N LYS A 24 4.37 -12.43 4.90
CA LYS A 24 5.18 -12.92 3.78
C LYS A 24 6.62 -12.48 3.91
N MET A 25 6.86 -11.18 4.13
CA MET A 25 8.22 -10.66 4.19
C MET A 25 8.99 -11.17 5.41
N TRP A 26 8.30 -11.55 6.49
CA TRP A 26 8.89 -12.26 7.62
C TRP A 26 9.28 -13.70 7.26
N TYR A 27 8.41 -14.40 6.54
CA TYR A 27 8.63 -15.77 6.07
C TYR A 27 9.81 -15.83 5.10
N ASP A 28 9.79 -15.01 4.05
CA ASP A 28 10.82 -14.93 3.00
C ASP A 28 12.20 -14.50 3.53
N ARG A 29 12.29 -13.97 4.76
CA ARG A 29 13.56 -13.60 5.39
C ARG A 29 14.50 -14.81 5.56
N ASN A 30 13.95 -16.02 5.62
CA ASN A 30 14.70 -17.25 5.84
C ASN A 30 15.08 -17.99 4.56
N ASP A 31 14.50 -17.61 3.43
CA ASP A 31 14.80 -18.28 2.17
C ASP A 31 15.99 -17.55 1.51
N GLY A 32 17.02 -18.31 1.20
CA GLY A 32 18.09 -17.89 0.30
C GLY A 32 17.73 -18.29 -1.14
N PRO A 33 18.24 -17.60 -2.17
CA PRO A 33 18.08 -18.08 -3.54
C PRO A 33 18.64 -19.51 -3.69
N PRO A 34 18.02 -20.39 -4.51
CA PRO A 34 16.93 -20.15 -5.46
C PRO A 34 15.57 -20.65 -4.94
N TRP A 35 14.57 -19.76 -4.91
CA TRP A 35 13.26 -19.97 -4.29
C TRP A 35 12.45 -21.06 -5.03
N PRO A 36 12.10 -22.19 -4.39
CA PRO A 36 11.04 -23.05 -4.90
C PRO A 36 9.70 -22.32 -4.76
N THR A 37 8.88 -22.35 -5.80
CA THR A 37 7.54 -21.75 -5.78
C THR A 37 6.72 -22.33 -4.63
N ASP A 38 6.31 -21.49 -3.67
CA ASP A 38 5.52 -21.92 -2.53
C ASP A 38 4.11 -21.33 -2.56
N ILE A 39 3.23 -21.79 -1.66
CA ILE A 39 1.85 -21.29 -1.62
C ILE A 39 1.78 -19.79 -1.25
N THR A 40 2.83 -19.25 -0.61
CA THR A 40 2.92 -17.84 -0.24
C THR A 40 3.19 -16.94 -1.45
N ASP A 41 3.67 -17.48 -2.57
CA ASP A 41 3.82 -16.73 -3.82
C ASP A 41 2.47 -16.20 -4.32
N THR A 42 1.37 -16.89 -4.02
CA THR A 42 0.01 -16.38 -4.29
C THR A 42 -0.25 -15.00 -3.65
N LEU A 43 0.40 -14.71 -2.51
CA LEU A 43 0.27 -13.43 -1.82
C LEU A 43 0.81 -12.26 -2.65
N ILE A 44 1.69 -12.51 -3.62
CA ILE A 44 2.31 -11.47 -4.45
C ILE A 44 1.28 -10.69 -5.27
N PHE A 45 0.13 -11.31 -5.63
CA PHE A 45 -0.97 -10.63 -6.33
C PHE A 45 -2.20 -10.42 -5.44
N VAL A 46 -2.41 -11.25 -4.40
CA VAL A 46 -3.51 -11.04 -3.43
C VAL A 46 -3.31 -9.77 -2.61
N VAL A 47 -2.07 -9.49 -2.17
CA VAL A 47 -1.77 -8.30 -1.35
C VAL A 47 -2.00 -7.00 -2.12
N PRO A 48 -1.47 -6.80 -3.34
CA PRO A 48 -1.79 -5.61 -4.15
C PRO A 48 -3.27 -5.46 -4.47
N LEU A 49 -4.00 -6.57 -4.64
CA LEU A 49 -5.46 -6.54 -4.83
C LEU A 49 -6.18 -5.98 -3.59
N LEU A 50 -5.79 -6.43 -2.39
CA LEU A 50 -6.32 -5.91 -1.13
C LEU A 50 -5.98 -4.43 -0.93
N TRP A 51 -4.77 -4.01 -1.30
CA TRP A 51 -4.38 -2.60 -1.31
C TRP A 51 -5.20 -1.77 -2.29
N LEU A 52 -5.49 -2.30 -3.48
CA LEU A 52 -6.36 -1.63 -4.46
C LEU A 52 -7.76 -1.38 -3.87
N VAL A 53 -8.34 -2.37 -3.19
CA VAL A 53 -9.61 -2.19 -2.47
C VAL A 53 -9.46 -1.12 -1.38
N GLY A 54 -8.38 -1.16 -0.58
CA GLY A 54 -8.07 -0.12 0.41
C GLY A 54 -7.99 1.30 -0.18
N LEU A 55 -7.32 1.46 -1.33
CA LEU A 55 -7.20 2.71 -2.07
C LEU A 55 -8.57 3.24 -2.51
N THR A 56 -9.46 2.36 -3.00
CA THR A 56 -10.80 2.78 -3.40
C THR A 56 -11.61 3.35 -2.22
N GLY A 57 -11.47 2.78 -1.02
CA GLY A 57 -12.06 3.32 0.20
C GLY A 57 -11.46 4.67 0.62
N LEU A 58 -10.13 4.81 0.51
CA LEU A 58 -9.44 6.07 0.75
C LEU A 58 -9.92 7.17 -0.21
N TYR A 59 -10.02 6.87 -1.50
CA TYR A 59 -10.53 7.81 -2.49
C TYR A 59 -11.99 8.18 -2.24
N ALA A 60 -12.85 7.19 -1.97
CA ALA A 60 -14.25 7.44 -1.64
C ALA A 60 -14.41 8.40 -0.44
N ARG A 61 -13.50 8.31 0.54
CA ARG A 61 -13.46 9.19 1.70
C ARG A 61 -12.94 10.60 1.37
N CYS A 62 -11.96 10.71 0.48
CA CYS A 62 -11.30 11.99 0.19
C CYS A 62 -11.93 12.77 -0.97
N LYS A 63 -12.70 12.12 -1.84
CA LYS A 63 -13.12 12.65 -3.17
C LYS A 63 -13.72 14.05 -3.15
N GLU A 64 -14.45 14.42 -2.10
CA GLU A 64 -15.12 15.73 -2.00
C GLU A 64 -14.14 16.86 -1.68
N ARG A 65 -12.99 16.54 -1.09
CA ARG A 65 -12.01 17.53 -0.61
C ARG A 65 -10.73 17.55 -1.44
N SER A 66 -10.29 16.41 -1.96
CA SER A 66 -8.95 16.24 -2.55
C SER A 66 -8.78 16.79 -3.97
N GLY A 67 -9.87 17.22 -4.63
CA GLY A 67 -9.83 17.90 -5.92
C GLY A 67 -9.12 17.10 -7.03
N GLY A 68 -8.66 17.80 -8.08
CA GLY A 68 -8.02 17.18 -9.25
C GLY A 68 -6.69 16.48 -8.93
N LEU A 69 -5.90 17.01 -8.00
CA LEU A 69 -4.63 16.40 -7.59
C LEU A 69 -4.86 15.04 -6.90
N GLY A 70 -5.89 14.95 -6.05
CA GLY A 70 -6.28 13.69 -5.42
C GLY A 70 -6.75 12.65 -6.42
N LEU A 71 -7.51 13.07 -7.44
CA LEU A 71 -7.93 12.20 -8.54
C LEU A 71 -6.73 11.69 -9.35
N LEU A 72 -5.79 12.56 -9.69
CA LEU A 72 -4.57 12.17 -10.41
C LEU A 72 -3.75 11.15 -9.60
N GLY A 73 -3.46 11.45 -8.33
CA GLY A 73 -2.71 10.56 -7.45
C GLY A 73 -3.38 9.19 -7.31
N PHE A 74 -4.70 9.18 -7.11
CA PHE A 74 -5.48 7.95 -7.03
C PHE A 74 -5.48 7.15 -8.33
N GLY A 75 -5.62 7.81 -9.48
CA GLY A 75 -5.57 7.17 -10.79
C GLY A 75 -4.22 6.50 -11.06
N VAL A 76 -3.12 7.22 -10.76
CA VAL A 76 -1.76 6.68 -10.84
C VAL A 76 -1.58 5.50 -9.88
N ALA A 77 -1.98 5.66 -8.61
CA ALA A 77 -1.85 4.60 -7.60
C ALA A 77 -2.62 3.33 -7.99
N SER A 78 -3.87 3.48 -8.44
CA SER A 78 -4.73 2.37 -8.86
C SER A 78 -4.20 1.66 -10.10
N THR A 79 -3.67 2.41 -11.06
CA THR A 79 -3.03 1.84 -12.26
C THR A 79 -1.82 0.99 -11.87
N GLY A 80 -0.95 1.51 -10.99
CA GLY A 80 0.20 0.77 -10.49
C GLY A 80 -0.19 -0.49 -9.71
N ALA A 81 -1.19 -0.40 -8.83
CA ALA A 81 -1.71 -1.57 -8.10
C ALA A 81 -2.31 -2.62 -9.06
N ALA A 82 -3.07 -2.21 -10.08
CA ALA A 82 -3.60 -3.13 -11.09
C ALA A 82 -2.48 -3.83 -11.85
N MET A 83 -1.43 -3.12 -12.26
CA MET A 83 -0.23 -3.73 -12.87
C MET A 83 0.47 -4.70 -11.92
N ALA A 84 0.58 -4.36 -10.63
CA ALA A 84 1.15 -5.23 -9.61
C ALA A 84 0.31 -6.50 -9.33
N VAL A 85 -0.97 -6.52 -9.69
CA VAL A 85 -1.81 -7.73 -9.70
C VAL A 85 -1.63 -8.50 -11.00
N VAL A 86 -1.74 -7.82 -12.15
CA VAL A 86 -1.72 -8.45 -13.47
C VAL A 86 -0.36 -9.07 -13.79
N GLY A 87 0.75 -8.40 -13.44
CA GLY A 87 2.11 -8.87 -13.72
C GLY A 87 2.37 -10.29 -13.17
N PRO A 88 2.28 -10.50 -11.85
CA PRO A 88 2.50 -11.83 -11.28
C PRO A 88 1.45 -12.86 -11.66
N LEU A 89 0.19 -12.44 -11.83
CA LEU A 89 -0.87 -13.34 -12.31
C LEU A 89 -0.54 -13.86 -13.72
N ALA A 90 -0.14 -12.97 -14.63
CA ALA A 90 0.26 -13.33 -15.97
C ALA A 90 1.56 -14.15 -15.99
N MET A 91 2.53 -13.83 -15.13
CA MET A 91 3.74 -14.65 -14.93
C MET A 91 3.37 -16.10 -14.58
N SER A 92 2.44 -16.29 -13.64
CA SER A 92 1.97 -17.61 -13.22
C SER A 92 1.16 -18.33 -14.30
N LEU A 93 0.35 -17.62 -15.08
CA LEU A 93 -0.49 -18.23 -16.12
C LEU A 93 0.27 -18.58 -17.41
N PHE A 94 1.33 -17.83 -17.73
CA PHE A 94 2.07 -17.97 -18.99
C PHE A 94 3.49 -18.50 -18.82
N ASP A 95 3.91 -18.84 -17.59
CA ASP A 95 5.26 -19.33 -17.26
C ASP A 95 6.36 -18.44 -17.85
N ASN A 96 6.21 -17.12 -17.65
CA ASN A 96 7.08 -16.10 -18.24
C ASN A 96 7.64 -15.19 -17.15
N ASP A 97 8.84 -15.52 -16.71
CA ASP A 97 9.56 -14.76 -15.70
C ASP A 97 9.69 -13.28 -16.06
N GLY A 98 9.85 -12.93 -17.34
CA GLY A 98 9.98 -11.55 -17.82
C GLY A 98 8.83 -10.61 -17.43
N LEU A 99 7.68 -11.15 -17.02
CA LEU A 99 6.57 -10.36 -16.51
C LEU A 99 6.82 -9.81 -15.09
N TRP A 100 7.91 -10.20 -14.42
CA TRP A 100 8.37 -9.59 -13.17
C TRP A 100 8.61 -8.07 -13.31
N PHE A 101 9.04 -7.60 -14.49
CA PHE A 101 9.22 -6.18 -14.75
C PHE A 101 7.89 -5.41 -14.67
N VAL A 102 6.77 -6.05 -15.02
CA VAL A 102 5.43 -5.44 -14.91
C VAL A 102 5.03 -5.24 -13.45
N LEU A 103 5.34 -6.22 -12.59
CA LEU A 103 5.16 -6.09 -11.14
C LEU A 103 5.97 -4.91 -10.60
N VAL A 104 7.26 -4.85 -10.91
CA VAL A 104 8.15 -3.81 -10.38
C VAL A 104 7.76 -2.43 -10.87
N LEU A 105 7.49 -2.28 -12.17
CA LEU A 105 7.00 -1.02 -12.72
C LEU A 105 5.66 -0.63 -12.09
N GLY A 106 4.75 -1.59 -11.91
CA GLY A 106 3.46 -1.39 -11.23
C GLY A 106 3.62 -0.88 -9.80
N LEU A 107 4.53 -1.45 -9.02
CA LEU A 107 4.80 -1.02 -7.64
C LEU A 107 5.42 0.39 -7.58
N ILE A 108 6.34 0.73 -8.50
CA ILE A 108 6.90 2.09 -8.61
C ILE A 108 5.79 3.12 -8.93
N ILE A 109 4.92 2.79 -9.88
CA ILE A 109 3.78 3.64 -10.25
C ILE A 109 2.82 3.78 -9.06
N LEU A 110 2.51 2.67 -8.37
CA LEU A 110 1.65 2.66 -7.18
C LEU A 110 2.17 3.63 -6.12
N PHE A 111 3.45 3.50 -5.74
CA PHE A 111 4.03 4.30 -4.67
C PHE A 111 4.17 5.77 -5.04
N THR A 112 4.47 6.05 -6.32
CA THR A 112 4.44 7.42 -6.84
C THR A 112 3.03 8.02 -6.74
N GLY A 113 2.01 7.27 -7.13
CA GLY A 113 0.61 7.68 -6.99
C GLY A 113 0.19 7.92 -5.54
N LEU A 114 0.67 7.09 -4.61
CA LEU A 114 0.44 7.24 -3.18
C LEU A 114 1.10 8.50 -2.60
N ILE A 115 2.30 8.85 -3.05
CA ILE A 115 2.96 10.12 -2.70
C ILE A 115 2.10 11.30 -3.16
N ILE A 116 1.66 11.30 -4.42
CA ILE A 116 0.80 12.36 -4.96
C ILE A 116 -0.52 12.44 -4.18
N THR A 117 -1.13 11.28 -3.89
CA THR A 117 -2.35 11.19 -3.09
C THR A 117 -2.15 11.77 -1.68
N GLY A 118 -1.03 11.44 -1.04
CA GLY A 118 -0.68 11.94 0.29
C GLY A 118 -0.46 13.45 0.33
N ILE A 119 0.19 14.01 -0.68
CA ILE A 119 0.32 15.46 -0.83
C ILE A 119 -1.06 16.09 -0.99
N ALA A 120 -1.94 15.49 -1.80
CA ALA A 120 -3.30 15.97 -1.99
C ALA A 120 -4.13 15.91 -0.70
N THR A 121 -4.07 14.82 0.07
CA THR A 121 -4.82 14.66 1.33
C THR A 121 -4.38 15.65 2.39
N ILE A 122 -3.08 15.93 2.51
CA ILE A 122 -2.53 16.95 3.41
C ILE A 122 -3.01 18.34 3.00
N ARG A 123 -2.85 18.72 1.72
CA ARG A 123 -3.23 20.05 1.22
C ARG A 123 -4.73 20.31 1.35
N ALA A 124 -5.54 19.31 1.06
CA ALA A 124 -7.00 19.40 1.12
C ALA A 124 -7.56 19.29 2.55
N LYS A 125 -6.73 18.99 3.56
CA LYS A 125 -7.18 18.62 4.91
C LYS A 125 -8.32 17.57 4.84
N ALA A 126 -8.13 16.58 3.95
CA ALA A 126 -9.15 15.59 3.63
C ALA A 126 -9.35 14.58 4.77
N LEU A 127 -8.31 14.37 5.57
CA LEU A 127 -8.30 13.50 6.74
C LEU A 127 -7.90 14.30 8.00
N LEU A 128 -8.24 13.78 9.18
CA LEU A 128 -8.01 14.44 10.46
C LEU A 128 -6.58 14.18 10.99
N GLY A 129 -5.83 15.26 11.20
CA GLY A 129 -4.52 15.22 11.86
C GLY A 129 -3.46 14.44 11.07
N TRP A 130 -2.76 13.53 11.74
CA TRP A 130 -1.62 12.78 11.20
C TRP A 130 -2.02 11.74 10.14
N SER A 131 -3.29 11.30 10.12
CA SER A 131 -3.80 10.33 9.15
C SER A 131 -3.72 10.82 7.70
N ALA A 132 -3.72 12.15 7.49
CA ALA A 132 -3.55 12.75 6.18
C ALA A 132 -2.19 12.43 5.53
N ALA A 133 -1.16 12.13 6.33
CA ALA A 133 0.18 11.80 5.85
C ALA A 133 0.37 10.31 5.53
N LEU A 134 -0.58 9.44 5.88
CA LEU A 134 -0.43 7.99 5.70
C LEU A 134 -0.13 7.58 4.25
N PRO A 135 -0.84 8.07 3.21
CA PRO A 135 -0.54 7.67 1.83
C PRO A 135 0.87 8.11 1.40
N LEU A 136 1.32 9.28 1.88
CA LEU A 136 2.67 9.79 1.62
C LEU A 136 3.74 8.90 2.26
N ILE A 137 3.53 8.51 3.52
CA ILE A 137 4.45 7.62 4.26
C ILE A 137 4.53 6.26 3.57
N ILE A 138 3.37 5.67 3.20
CA ILE A 138 3.33 4.37 2.49
C ILE A 138 4.11 4.45 1.18
N GLY A 139 3.82 5.46 0.34
CA GLY A 139 4.51 5.61 -0.94
C GLY A 139 6.01 5.83 -0.77
N THR A 140 6.43 6.61 0.23
CA THR A 140 7.85 6.87 0.49
C THR A 140 8.58 5.62 0.98
N LEU A 141 8.00 4.89 1.95
CA LEU A 141 8.55 3.62 2.42
C LEU A 141 8.62 2.60 1.29
N GLY A 142 7.58 2.53 0.45
CA GLY A 142 7.53 1.66 -0.73
C GLY A 142 8.68 1.92 -1.69
N LEU A 143 8.91 3.18 -2.09
CA LEU A 143 10.05 3.52 -2.95
C LEU A 143 11.40 3.26 -2.27
N LEU A 144 11.52 3.56 -0.97
CA LEU A 144 12.76 3.31 -0.23
C LEU A 144 13.15 1.83 -0.25
N MET A 145 12.19 0.92 -0.11
CA MET A 145 12.45 -0.53 -0.19
C MET A 145 13.00 -0.95 -1.56
N PHE A 146 12.51 -0.32 -2.63
CA PHE A 146 12.89 -0.65 -4.00
C PHE A 146 14.29 -0.13 -4.36
N PHE A 147 14.62 1.08 -3.92
CA PHE A 147 15.90 1.71 -4.25
C PHE A 147 17.02 1.39 -3.25
N ALA A 148 16.70 0.94 -2.03
CA ALA A 148 17.69 0.44 -1.07
C ALA A 148 18.13 -1.00 -1.42
N ASN A 149 18.92 -1.14 -2.49
CA ASN A 149 19.44 -2.43 -2.95
C ASN A 149 20.74 -2.80 -2.20
N PRO A 150 20.74 -3.83 -1.33
CA PRO A 150 21.94 -4.26 -0.62
C PRO A 150 22.93 -5.06 -1.48
N ASP A 151 22.54 -5.45 -2.71
CA ASP A 151 23.31 -6.38 -3.54
C ASP A 151 24.24 -5.67 -4.54
N ASP A 152 24.48 -4.36 -4.36
CA ASP A 152 25.47 -3.65 -5.18
C ASP A 152 26.90 -4.11 -4.81
N PRO A 153 27.67 -4.69 -5.75
CA PRO A 153 29.00 -5.22 -5.51
C PRO A 153 30.03 -4.15 -5.11
N ARG A 154 29.69 -2.86 -5.20
CA ARG A 154 30.56 -1.73 -4.82
C ARG A 154 30.48 -1.38 -3.34
N LEU A 155 29.56 -1.98 -2.58
CA LEU A 155 29.33 -1.66 -1.18
C LEU A 155 30.25 -2.45 -0.24
N SER A 156 30.66 -1.82 0.87
CA SER A 156 31.39 -2.52 1.94
C SER A 156 30.47 -3.47 2.71
N VAL A 157 31.05 -4.47 3.38
CA VAL A 157 30.30 -5.47 4.19
C VAL A 157 29.41 -4.80 5.26
N ASP A 158 29.91 -3.75 5.90
CA ASP A 158 29.15 -2.98 6.89
C ASP A 158 27.96 -2.26 6.26
N MET A 159 28.13 -1.69 5.06
CA MET A 159 27.08 -0.99 4.33
C MET A 159 26.00 -1.96 3.84
N VAL A 160 26.38 -3.14 3.35
CA VAL A 160 25.43 -4.21 2.98
C VAL A 160 24.58 -4.62 4.19
N SER A 161 25.22 -4.80 5.36
CA SER A 161 24.54 -5.17 6.60
C SER A 161 23.56 -4.09 7.07
N LEU A 162 23.95 -2.82 6.96
CA LEU A 162 23.09 -1.67 7.25
C LEU A 162 21.89 -1.63 6.30
N LEU A 163 22.10 -1.74 4.98
CA LEU A 163 21.02 -1.70 3.99
C LEU A 163 20.03 -2.86 4.14
N ARG A 164 20.50 -4.07 4.45
CA ARG A 164 19.62 -5.21 4.77
C ARG A 164 18.75 -4.90 5.99
N SER A 165 19.33 -4.32 7.03
CA SER A 165 18.60 -3.93 8.25
C SER A 165 17.57 -2.84 7.96
N VAL A 166 17.96 -1.79 7.22
CA VAL A 166 17.06 -0.70 6.80
C VAL A 166 15.93 -1.23 5.94
N ARG A 167 16.21 -2.08 4.96
CA ARG A 167 15.20 -2.71 4.10
C ARG A 167 14.23 -3.54 4.92
N MET A 168 14.72 -4.35 5.86
CA MET A 168 13.86 -5.16 6.71
C MET A 168 12.96 -4.31 7.63
N ILE A 169 13.51 -3.30 8.30
CA ILE A 169 12.74 -2.41 9.18
C ILE A 169 11.69 -1.65 8.36
N SER A 170 12.10 -1.09 7.22
CA SER A 170 11.18 -0.40 6.30
C SER A 170 10.05 -1.32 5.83
N THR A 171 10.34 -2.61 5.67
CA THR A 171 9.37 -3.64 5.30
C THR A 171 8.30 -3.89 6.34
N MET A 172 8.72 -4.05 7.59
CA MET A 172 7.77 -4.21 8.69
C MET A 172 6.94 -2.94 8.90
N LEU A 173 7.58 -1.76 8.82
CA LEU A 173 6.91 -0.47 8.93
C LEU A 173 5.89 -0.26 7.81
N PHE A 174 6.23 -0.61 6.57
CA PHE A 174 5.33 -0.48 5.43
C PHE A 174 4.04 -1.28 5.63
N GLY A 175 4.15 -2.55 6.06
CA GLY A 175 2.98 -3.36 6.41
C GLY A 175 2.16 -2.73 7.55
N ALA A 176 2.84 -2.25 8.59
CA ALA A 176 2.19 -1.59 9.73
C ALA A 176 1.43 -0.31 9.31
N VAL A 177 1.98 0.51 8.40
CA VAL A 177 1.32 1.75 7.96
C VAL A 177 0.06 1.43 7.13
N TRP A 178 0.04 0.34 6.35
CA TRP A 178 -1.18 -0.15 5.68
C TRP A 178 -2.26 -0.60 6.68
N ILE A 179 -1.85 -1.24 7.79
CA ILE A 179 -2.77 -1.61 8.88
C ILE A 179 -3.36 -0.36 9.51
N VAL A 180 -2.52 0.61 9.83
CA VAL A 180 -2.95 1.88 10.42
C VAL A 180 -3.90 2.63 9.48
N LEU A 181 -3.58 2.73 8.18
CA LEU A 181 -4.49 3.29 7.18
C LEU A 181 -5.83 2.57 7.18
N GLY A 182 -5.83 1.25 7.15
CA GLY A 182 -7.06 0.47 7.16
C GLY A 182 -7.88 0.68 8.44
N TYR A 183 -7.22 0.79 9.59
CA TYR A 183 -7.86 1.12 10.87
C TYR A 183 -8.51 2.52 10.84
N THR A 184 -7.85 3.54 10.27
CA THR A 184 -8.46 4.88 10.14
C THR A 184 -9.71 4.88 9.27
N LEU A 185 -9.71 4.11 8.17
CA LEU A 185 -10.89 3.95 7.31
C LEU A 185 -12.02 3.18 8.01
N TRP A 186 -11.68 2.19 8.84
CA TRP A 186 -12.66 1.35 9.52
C TRP A 186 -13.30 2.00 10.76
N SER A 187 -12.54 2.80 11.51
CA SER A 187 -12.93 3.34 12.81
C SER A 187 -13.65 4.69 12.74
N GLU A 188 -13.35 5.53 11.76
CA GLU A 188 -13.95 6.87 11.73
C GLU A 188 -15.44 6.82 11.32
N PRO A 189 -16.36 7.36 12.15
CA PRO A 189 -17.78 7.41 11.83
C PRO A 189 -18.04 8.15 10.51
N SER A 190 -18.92 7.63 9.67
CA SER A 190 -19.41 8.41 8.54
C SER A 190 -20.12 9.66 9.03
N ALA A 191 -19.91 10.79 8.34
CA ALA A 191 -20.48 12.10 8.68
C ALA A 191 -22.00 12.07 8.99
N ALA A 192 -22.74 11.11 8.44
CA ALA A 192 -24.14 10.85 8.75
C ALA A 192 -24.43 10.53 10.23
N ALA A 193 -23.50 9.88 10.95
CA ALA A 193 -23.68 9.54 12.37
C ALA A 193 -23.42 10.74 13.31
N VAL A 194 -22.64 11.73 12.87
CA VAL A 194 -22.33 12.93 13.67
C VAL A 194 -23.50 13.93 13.63
N GLN A 195 -24.27 13.97 12.55
CA GLN A 195 -25.47 14.82 12.43
C GLN A 195 -26.70 14.25 13.15
N ALA A 196 -26.72 12.96 13.49
CA ALA A 196 -27.85 12.31 14.19
C ALA A 196 -27.82 12.49 15.72
N LYS A 197 -26.83 13.20 16.27
CA LYS A 197 -26.79 13.48 17.71
C LYS A 197 -27.76 14.65 18.00
N PRO A 198 -28.88 14.43 18.73
CA PRO A 198 -29.78 15.52 19.07
C PRO A 198 -29.02 16.49 19.97
N SER A 199 -29.13 17.78 19.66
CA SER A 199 -28.75 18.85 20.57
C SER A 199 -29.68 18.77 21.79
N VAL A 200 -29.26 18.03 22.81
CA VAL A 200 -29.87 18.12 24.13
C VAL A 200 -29.34 19.41 24.76
N THR A 201 -30.13 20.48 24.59
CA THR A 201 -30.12 21.69 25.42
C THR A 201 -30.56 21.38 26.83
#